data_AF-A0A815RQI1-F1
#
_entry.id   AF-A0A815RQI1-F1
#
_cell.length_a   1.000
_cell.length_b   1.000
_cell.length_c   1.000
_cell.angle_alpha   90.00
_cell.angle_beta   90.00
_cell.angle_gamma   90.00
#
_symmetry.space_group_name_H-M   'P 1'
#
loop_
_entity.id
_entity.type
_entity.pdbx_description
1 polymer ?
#
loop_
_entity_poly.entity_id
_entity_poly.type
_entity_poly.pdbx_seq_one_letter_code
_entity_poly.pdbx_strand_id
1 'polypeptide(L)'
;MPKPEDNFVTLTSMLGASTGSISVDLQTIPSEPIRFMADPTERNRLEDSIIAWTWRKFIDNPINPYELVLMPMTKASVRAMDVVQQFATQLGIPVPETFVISGASKRGWTTWTTAAVDNVRVIGAIPIVMDMADFQKVTKNRFTS
;
A
#
# COMPACT_ATOMS: atom_id res chain seq x y z
N MET A 1 14.92 11.38 -1.47
CA MET A 1 13.82 11.86 -2.34
C MET A 1 13.87 11.04 -3.62
N PRO A 2 12.73 10.68 -4.22
CA PRO A 2 12.71 9.96 -5.49
C PRO A 2 13.45 10.74 -6.56
N LYS A 3 14.13 10.00 -7.44
CA LYS A 3 14.84 10.61 -8.55
C LYS A 3 13.84 10.95 -9.67
N PRO A 4 14.05 12.02 -10.45
CA PRO A 4 13.16 12.39 -11.55
C PRO A 4 12.91 11.26 -12.56
N GLU A 5 13.88 10.35 -12.73
CA GLU A 5 13.80 9.17 -13.58
C GLU A 5 13.03 7.98 -12.97
N ASP A 6 12.40 8.13 -11.81
CA ASP A 6 11.55 7.09 -11.25
C ASP A 6 10.30 6.89 -12.13
N ASN A 7 10.08 5.65 -12.57
CA ASN A 7 8.96 5.28 -13.43
C ASN A 7 7.61 5.59 -12.79
N PHE A 8 7.48 5.47 -11.46
CA PHE A 8 6.24 5.76 -10.75
C PHE A 8 5.98 7.27 -10.65
N VAL A 9 7.03 8.08 -10.46
CA VAL A 9 6.93 9.54 -10.51
C VAL A 9 6.55 10.00 -11.92
N THR A 10 7.17 9.41 -12.94
CA THR A 10 6.86 9.70 -14.35
C THR A 10 5.41 9.36 -14.68
N LEU A 11 4.96 8.16 -14.32
CA LEU A 11 3.59 7.71 -14.53
C LEU A 11 2.58 8.61 -13.82
N THR A 12 2.84 8.94 -12.55
CA THR A 12 1.97 9.81 -11.74
C THR A 12 1.86 11.21 -12.36
N SER A 13 2.98 11.76 -12.84
CA SER A 13 3.01 13.06 -13.52
C SER A 13 2.23 13.04 -14.84
N MET A 14 2.39 11.97 -15.63
CA MET A 14 1.64 11.78 -16.88
C MET A 14 0.14 11.67 -16.64
N LEU A 15 -0.29 10.95 -15.61
CA LEU A 15 -1.70 10.84 -15.24
C LEU A 15 -2.26 12.23 -14.92
N GLY A 16 -1.62 12.98 -14.02
CA GLY A 16 -2.10 14.32 -13.65
C GLY A 16 -2.16 15.28 -14.83
N ALA A 17 -1.15 15.26 -15.71
CA ALA A 17 -1.12 16.10 -16.90
C ALA A 17 -2.19 15.74 -17.94
N SER A 18 -2.51 14.45 -18.09
CA SER A 18 -3.45 13.96 -19.12
C SER A 18 -4.91 14.03 -18.68
N THR A 19 -5.21 13.85 -17.39
CA THR A 19 -6.58 13.84 -16.87
C THR A 19 -6.99 15.17 -16.23
N GLY A 20 -6.03 16.02 -15.86
CA GLY A 20 -6.25 17.21 -15.04
C GLY A 20 -6.54 16.90 -13.57
N SER A 21 -6.37 15.65 -13.10
CA SER A 21 -6.58 15.26 -11.72
C SER A 21 -5.34 15.48 -10.84
N ILE A 22 -5.55 15.68 -9.54
CA ILE A 22 -4.47 15.61 -8.55
C ILE A 22 -3.91 14.19 -8.57
N SER A 23 -2.61 14.06 -8.82
CA SER A 23 -1.91 12.77 -8.90
C SER A 23 -0.80 12.71 -7.87
N VAL A 24 -0.75 11.63 -7.10
CA VAL A 24 0.13 11.49 -5.93
C VAL A 24 0.78 10.11 -5.92
N ASP A 25 2.09 10.10 -5.70
CA ASP A 25 2.88 8.90 -5.53
C ASP A 25 3.23 8.72 -4.04
N LEU A 26 2.66 7.67 -3.42
CA LEU A 26 2.92 7.33 -2.02
C LEU A 26 4.05 6.31 -1.93
N GLN A 27 5.22 6.79 -1.53
CA GLN A 27 6.41 5.96 -1.41
C GLN A 27 6.64 5.46 0.01
N THR A 28 7.60 4.55 0.17
CA THR A 28 8.07 4.07 1.49
C THR A 28 7.00 3.40 2.34
N ILE A 29 6.04 2.70 1.71
CA ILE A 29 5.04 1.88 2.39
C ILE A 29 5.20 0.40 1.99
N PRO A 30 5.62 -0.50 2.92
CA PRO A 30 6.16 -0.17 4.23
C PRO A 30 7.53 0.50 4.12
N SER A 31 7.95 1.23 5.16
CA SER A 31 9.29 1.80 5.22
C SER A 31 10.28 0.67 5.52
N GLU A 32 11.27 0.50 4.67
CA GLU A 32 12.20 -0.64 4.70
C GLU A 32 13.66 -0.18 4.57
N PRO A 33 14.64 -0.91 5.13
CA PRO A 33 14.52 -2.17 5.88
C PRO A 33 13.90 -2.03 7.29
N ILE A 34 13.32 -3.12 7.80
CA ILE A 34 12.81 -3.22 9.18
C ILE A 34 13.58 -4.28 9.95
N ARG A 35 14.07 -3.93 11.14
CA ARG A 35 14.58 -4.89 12.14
C ARG A 35 13.56 -5.03 13.25
N PHE A 36 13.07 -6.25 13.47
CA PHE A 36 12.13 -6.56 14.54
C PHE A 36 12.89 -6.96 15.80
N MET A 37 12.66 -6.29 16.92
CA MET A 37 13.34 -6.64 18.18
C MET A 37 13.03 -8.06 18.67
N ALA A 38 11.85 -8.58 18.31
CA ALA A 38 11.42 -9.94 18.63
C ALA A 38 11.95 -11.01 17.64
N ASP A 39 12.81 -10.62 16.69
CA ASP A 39 13.50 -11.53 15.77
C ASP A 39 14.87 -11.91 16.33
N PRO A 40 15.07 -13.17 16.76
CA PRO A 40 16.35 -13.61 17.35
C PRO A 40 17.49 -13.61 16.34
N THR A 41 17.21 -13.57 15.03
CA THR A 41 18.25 -13.45 14.00
C THR A 41 18.76 -12.03 13.82
N GLU A 42 18.08 -11.04 14.44
CA GLU A 42 18.41 -9.61 14.43
C GLU A 42 18.60 -9.00 13.03
N ARG A 43 18.17 -9.70 11.98
CA ARG A 43 18.44 -9.32 10.60
C ARG A 43 17.51 -8.20 10.14
N ASN A 44 18.04 -7.38 9.23
CA ASN A 44 17.23 -6.46 8.46
C ASN A 44 16.34 -7.26 7.50
N ARG A 45 15.03 -7.05 7.61
CA ARG A 45 14.03 -7.63 6.72
C ARG A 45 13.62 -6.59 5.68
N LEU A 46 13.46 -7.07 4.45
CA LEU A 46 12.99 -6.32 3.29
C LEU A 46 11.75 -7.02 2.73
N GLU A 47 10.87 -6.25 2.10
CA GLU A 47 9.89 -6.80 1.16
C GLU A 47 9.05 -7.97 1.75
N ASP A 48 9.05 -9.14 1.08
CA ASP A 48 8.26 -10.32 1.46
C ASP A 48 8.72 -10.92 2.78
N SER A 49 9.97 -10.69 3.18
CA SER A 49 10.48 -11.20 4.46
C SER A 49 9.86 -10.48 5.66
N ILE A 50 9.41 -9.24 5.48
CA ILE A 50 8.63 -8.48 6.47
C ILE A 50 7.20 -9.07 6.54
N ILE A 51 6.56 -9.28 5.39
CA ILE A 51 5.21 -9.85 5.31
C ILE A 51 5.18 -11.25 5.92
N ALA A 52 6.08 -12.14 5.51
CA ALA A 52 6.16 -13.50 6.01
C ALA A 52 6.43 -13.55 7.52
N TRP A 53 7.31 -12.66 8.04
CA TRP A 53 7.59 -12.58 9.47
C TRP A 53 6.36 -12.17 10.28
N THR A 54 5.67 -11.13 9.84
CA THR A 54 4.48 -10.63 10.55
C THR A 54 3.32 -11.60 10.49
N TRP A 55 3.12 -12.30 9.36
CA TRP A 55 2.16 -13.41 9.28
C TRP A 55 2.53 -14.57 10.19
N ARG A 56 3.81 -14.95 10.28
CA ARG A 56 4.24 -16.02 11.19
C ARG A 56 3.92 -15.68 12.64
N LYS A 57 4.22 -14.45 13.07
CA LYS A 57 3.89 -13.97 14.42
C LYS A 57 2.39 -13.99 14.69
N PHE A 58 1.59 -13.54 13.73
CA PHE A 58 0.13 -13.55 13.86
C PHE A 58 -0.46 -14.97 13.91
N ILE A 59 0.06 -15.92 13.12
CA ILE A 59 -0.39 -17.32 13.16
C ILE A 59 -0.02 -17.98 14.50
N ASP A 60 1.19 -17.72 14.99
CA ASP A 60 1.66 -18.26 16.28
C ASP A 60 0.89 -17.65 17.46
N ASN A 61 0.43 -16.39 17.34
CA ASN A 61 -0.36 -15.70 18.36
C ASN A 61 -1.38 -14.71 17.74
N PRO A 62 -2.61 -15.15 17.42
CA PRO A 62 -3.58 -14.35 16.65
C PRO A 62 -4.32 -13.28 17.47
N ILE A 63 -3.79 -12.88 18.63
CA ILE A 63 -4.45 -11.94 19.55
C ILE A 63 -4.40 -10.51 19.00
N ASN A 64 -3.34 -10.14 18.28
CA ASN A 64 -3.12 -8.76 17.84
C ASN A 64 -2.96 -8.65 16.31
N PRO A 65 -4.03 -8.32 15.57
CA PRO A 65 -3.96 -8.15 14.12
C PRO A 65 -3.09 -6.97 13.68
N TYR A 66 -2.77 -6.02 14.59
CA TYR A 66 -1.86 -4.91 14.29
C TYR A 66 -0.41 -5.34 14.08
N GLU A 67 -0.06 -6.59 14.40
CA GLU A 67 1.25 -7.15 14.08
C GLU A 67 1.45 -7.40 12.58
N LEU A 68 0.36 -7.57 11.82
CA LEU A 68 0.43 -7.72 10.37
C LEU A 68 0.84 -6.40 9.73
N VAL A 69 1.96 -6.38 9.00
CA VAL A 69 2.48 -5.17 8.32
C VAL A 69 1.47 -4.55 7.36
N LEU A 70 0.53 -5.35 6.84
CA LEU A 70 -0.53 -4.88 5.97
C LEU A 70 -1.43 -3.84 6.65
N MET A 71 -1.62 -3.91 7.98
CA MET A 71 -2.46 -2.97 8.73
C MET A 71 -1.88 -1.54 8.75
N PRO A 72 -0.62 -1.31 9.19
CA PRO A 72 -0.02 0.01 9.10
C PRO A 72 0.16 0.48 7.65
N MET A 73 0.40 -0.41 6.69
CA MET A 73 0.42 -0.05 5.26
C MET A 73 -0.94 0.51 4.81
N THR A 74 -2.02 -0.19 5.12
CA THR A 74 -3.40 0.24 4.80
C THR A 74 -3.71 1.58 5.44
N LYS A 75 -3.39 1.74 6.72
CA LYS A 75 -3.60 2.98 7.46
C LYS A 75 -2.81 4.14 6.84
N ALA A 76 -1.56 3.91 6.44
CA ALA A 76 -0.75 4.93 5.80
C ALA A 76 -1.35 5.38 4.46
N SER A 77 -1.86 4.46 3.64
CA SER A 77 -2.55 4.78 2.38
C SER A 77 -3.83 5.59 2.61
N VAL A 78 -4.62 5.27 3.63
CA VAL A 78 -5.80 6.09 4.02
C VAL A 78 -5.38 7.50 4.45
N ARG A 79 -4.34 7.60 5.29
CA ARG A 79 -3.82 8.91 5.73
C ARG A 79 -3.21 9.73 4.59
N ALA A 80 -2.66 9.09 3.56
CA ALA A 80 -2.21 9.81 2.38
C ALA A 80 -3.38 10.56 1.71
N MET A 81 -4.55 9.94 1.58
CA MET A 81 -5.74 10.62 1.04
C MET A 81 -6.16 11.82 1.90
N ASP A 82 -6.12 11.69 3.22
CA ASP A 82 -6.39 12.82 4.14
C ASP A 82 -5.42 13.99 3.89
N VAL A 83 -4.12 13.68 3.74
CA VAL A 83 -3.08 14.68 3.47
C VAL A 83 -3.31 15.36 2.12
N VAL A 84 -3.73 14.63 1.08
CA VAL A 84 -4.07 15.21 -0.22
C VAL A 84 -5.20 16.21 -0.11
N GLN A 85 -6.29 15.86 0.60
CA GLN A 85 -7.43 16.77 0.79
C GLN A 85 -7.02 18.02 1.58
N GLN A 86 -6.23 17.83 2.64
CA GLN A 86 -5.71 18.92 3.45
C GLN A 86 -4.83 19.85 2.61
N PHE A 87 -3.93 19.30 1.80
CA PHE A 87 -3.02 20.10 0.99
C PHE A 87 -3.75 20.82 -0.15
N ALA A 88 -4.74 20.18 -0.78
CA ALA A 88 -5.61 20.82 -1.77
C ALA A 88 -6.33 22.04 -1.18
N THR A 89 -6.85 21.89 0.05
CA THR A 89 -7.48 22.99 0.80
C THR A 89 -6.50 24.14 1.04
N GLN A 90 -5.28 23.83 1.49
CA GLN A 90 -4.25 24.83 1.75
C GLN A 90 -3.80 25.58 0.49
N LEU A 91 -3.79 24.90 -0.66
CA LEU A 91 -3.46 25.50 -1.95
C LEU A 91 -4.64 26.29 -2.56
N GLY A 92 -5.83 26.23 -1.98
CA GLY A 92 -7.02 26.89 -2.52
C GLY A 92 -7.52 26.29 -3.83
N ILE A 93 -7.17 25.03 -4.11
CA ILE A 93 -7.64 24.28 -5.29
C ILE A 93 -8.84 23.38 -4.92
N PRO A 94 -9.62 22.90 -5.89
CA PRO A 94 -10.71 21.97 -5.62
C PRO A 94 -10.24 20.75 -4.82
N VAL A 95 -10.93 20.48 -3.71
CA VAL A 95 -10.62 19.35 -2.82
C VAL A 95 -11.18 18.06 -3.43
N PRO A 96 -10.38 17.01 -3.62
CA PRO A 96 -10.87 15.75 -4.16
C PRO A 96 -11.76 15.04 -3.14
N GLU A 97 -12.97 14.65 -3.55
CA GLU A 97 -13.91 13.89 -2.70
C GLU A 97 -13.75 12.37 -2.90
N THR A 98 -13.25 11.97 -4.06
CA THR A 98 -13.13 10.57 -4.47
C THR A 98 -11.74 10.26 -5.01
N PHE A 99 -11.33 9.00 -4.90
CA PHE A 99 -9.99 8.53 -5.23
C PHE A 99 -10.03 7.26 -6.05
N VAL A 100 -9.11 7.17 -7.02
CA VAL A 100 -8.71 5.92 -7.66
C VAL A 100 -7.32 5.57 -7.14
N ILE A 101 -7.16 4.35 -6.62
CA ILE A 101 -5.91 3.90 -6.00
C ILE A 101 -5.30 2.72 -6.75
N SER A 102 -3.97 2.65 -6.76
CA SER A 102 -3.21 1.60 -7.43
C SER A 102 -1.96 1.25 -6.64
N GLY A 103 -1.43 0.04 -6.83
CA GLY A 103 -0.24 -0.44 -6.14
C GLY A 103 0.24 -1.78 -6.69
N ALA A 104 1.55 -1.93 -6.86
CA ALA A 104 2.16 -3.13 -7.43
C ALA A 104 2.70 -4.11 -6.36
N SER A 105 2.60 -5.41 -6.66
CA SER A 105 3.15 -6.49 -5.84
C SER A 105 2.56 -6.45 -4.42
N LYS A 106 3.39 -6.31 -3.39
CA LYS A 106 2.99 -6.18 -1.99
C LYS A 106 2.04 -5.00 -1.74
N ARG A 107 2.20 -3.93 -2.53
CA ARG A 107 1.34 -2.74 -2.45
C ARG A 107 -0.02 -2.99 -3.12
N GLY A 108 -0.15 -4.02 -3.96
CA GLY A 108 -1.44 -4.48 -4.49
C GLY A 108 -2.35 -5.06 -3.41
N TRP A 109 -1.80 -5.69 -2.37
CA TRP A 109 -2.59 -6.10 -1.19
C TRP A 109 -3.14 -4.86 -0.47
N THR A 110 -2.28 -3.85 -0.29
CA THR A 110 -2.67 -2.56 0.30
C THR A 110 -3.76 -1.88 -0.50
N THR A 111 -3.71 -1.95 -1.84
CA THR A 111 -4.78 -1.40 -2.70
C THR A 111 -6.13 -2.01 -2.36
N TRP A 112 -6.21 -3.34 -2.24
CA TRP A 112 -7.45 -4.02 -1.86
C TRP A 112 -7.92 -3.65 -0.46
N THR A 113 -7.03 -3.68 0.55
CA THR A 113 -7.42 -3.40 1.93
C THR A 113 -7.77 -1.94 2.16
N THR A 114 -7.12 -1.00 1.46
CA THR A 114 -7.48 0.42 1.50
C THR A 114 -8.87 0.64 0.91
N ALA A 115 -9.18 0.02 -0.24
CA ALA A 115 -10.52 0.10 -0.83
C ALA A 115 -11.59 -0.52 0.09
N ALA A 116 -11.26 -1.61 0.79
CA ALA A 116 -12.19 -2.26 1.71
C ALA A 116 -12.48 -1.41 2.97
N VAL A 117 -11.46 -0.72 3.51
CA VAL A 117 -11.59 0.10 4.72
C VAL A 117 -12.19 1.48 4.44
N ASP A 118 -11.91 2.07 3.27
CA ASP A 118 -12.36 3.41 2.89
C ASP A 118 -13.18 3.38 1.59
N ASN A 119 -14.22 2.56 1.60
CA ASN A 119 -15.10 2.31 0.45
C ASN A 119 -15.98 3.52 0.07
N VAL A 120 -16.04 4.55 0.91
CA VAL A 120 -16.80 5.78 0.64
C VAL A 120 -16.00 6.70 -0.28
N ARG A 121 -14.70 6.85 -0.04
CA ARG A 121 -13.83 7.74 -0.83
C ARG A 121 -13.19 7.02 -2.01
N VAL A 122 -12.93 5.71 -1.91
CA VAL A 122 -12.30 4.94 -2.99
C VAL A 122 -13.36 4.46 -3.98
N ILE A 123 -13.39 5.07 -5.17
CA ILE A 123 -14.33 4.73 -6.25
C ILE A 123 -13.72 3.78 -7.30
N GLY A 124 -12.41 3.54 -7.24
CA GLY A 124 -11.71 2.62 -8.13
C GLY A 124 -10.43 2.10 -7.49
N ALA A 125 -10.17 0.80 -7.65
CA ALA A 125 -8.99 0.12 -7.13
C ALA A 125 -8.32 -0.71 -8.23
N ILE A 126 -7.02 -0.49 -8.46
CA ILE A 126 -6.24 -1.11 -9.54
C ILE A 126 -5.02 -1.82 -8.91
N PRO A 127 -5.19 -3.02 -8.35
CA PRO A 127 -4.08 -3.80 -7.81
C PRO A 127 -3.24 -4.39 -8.95
N ILE A 128 -1.96 -4.04 -9.00
CA ILE A 128 -1.04 -4.46 -10.07
C ILE A 128 -0.28 -5.73 -9.64
N VAL A 129 -0.30 -6.75 -10.52
CA VAL A 129 0.35 -8.06 -10.29
C VAL A 129 -0.19 -8.74 -9.01
N MET A 130 -1.48 -8.55 -8.72
CA MET A 130 -2.12 -9.17 -7.57
C MET A 130 -3.62 -9.43 -7.77
N ASP A 131 -3.93 -10.64 -8.23
CA ASP A 131 -5.30 -11.15 -8.29
C ASP A 131 -5.72 -11.70 -6.91
N MET A 132 -6.66 -11.04 -6.26
CA MET A 132 -7.29 -11.54 -5.02
C MET A 132 -8.76 -11.94 -5.23
N ALA A 133 -9.27 -11.91 -6.47
CA ALA A 133 -10.62 -12.37 -6.75
C ALA A 133 -10.77 -13.88 -6.46
N ASP A 134 -9.67 -14.63 -6.45
CA ASP A 134 -9.60 -16.04 -6.05
C ASP A 134 -8.39 -16.34 -5.14
N PHE A 135 -8.44 -15.82 -3.91
CA PHE A 135 -7.36 -15.94 -2.92
C PHE A 135 -6.92 -17.40 -2.65
N GLN A 136 -7.85 -18.35 -2.67
CA GLN A 136 -7.54 -19.78 -2.47
C GLN A 136 -6.73 -20.36 -3.62
N LYS A 137 -7.08 -20.03 -4.86
CA LYS A 137 -6.37 -20.54 -6.04
C LYS A 137 -4.98 -19.91 -6.18
N VAL A 138 -4.85 -18.62 -5.84
CA VAL A 138 -3.58 -17.89 -5.92
C VAL A 138 -2.59 -18.31 -4.83
N THR A 139 -3.04 -18.58 -3.61
CA THR A 139 -2.18 -19.11 -2.54
C THR A 139 -1.69 -20.52 -2.87
N LYS A 140 -2.57 -21.40 -3.37
CA LYS A 140 -2.20 -22.79 -3.73
C LYS A 140 -1.07 -22.86 -4.75
N ASN A 141 -1.06 -21.99 -5.76
CA ASN A 141 -0.01 -21.95 -6.79
C ASN A 141 1.33 -21.39 -6.29
N ARG A 142 1.37 -20.65 -5.17
CA ARG A 142 2.58 -20.01 -4.62
C ARG A 142 3.29 -20.81 -3.52
N PHE A 143 2.63 -21.81 -2.94
CA PHE A 143 3.21 -22.67 -1.89
C PHE A 143 3.67 -24.06 -2.39
N THR A 144 3.48 -24.36 -3.68
CA THR A 144 3.92 -25.62 -4.30
C THR A 144 5.12 -25.46 -5.23
N SER A 145 5.79 -24.32 -5.19
CA SER A 145 7.01 -24.01 -5.96
C SER A 145 8.22 -23.88 -5.06
#